data_AF-A0A0S7X368-F1
#
_entry.id   AF-A0A0S7X368-F1
#
_cell.length_a   1.000
_cell.length_b   1.000
_cell.length_c   1.000
_cell.angle_alpha   90.00
_cell.angle_beta   90.00
_cell.angle_gamma   90.00
#
_symmetry.space_group_name_H-M   'P 1'
#
loop_
_entity.id
_entity.type
_entity.pdbx_description
1 polymer ?
#
loop_
_entity_poly.entity_id
_entity_poly.type
_entity_poly.pdbx_seq_one_letter_code
_entity_poly.pdbx_strand_id
1 'polypeptide(L)'
;MNGNIIICDIDGCLNFYPDTFLRWVGLRFDIHKKDIDSLKDFLGKTEYKKIKFEYRTCGIKRNLETRKGITDMFRIIKKSGKKIWILTTRPTFEPVKGDTEYWLKNNKIIYDKLIFKKKEEKKNYIERWKEKIYCIVDDDINNAIYSAEQLKIPVFLFGDKQDKQKISSLIICVKSWQDIKDSFPNIEKL
;
A
#
# COMPACT_ATOMS: atom_id res chain seq x y z
N MET A 1 -17.44 3.99 15.54
CA MET A 1 -16.92 2.83 14.78
C MET A 1 -16.35 1.82 15.75
N ASN A 2 -16.68 0.53 15.61
CA ASN A 2 -16.31 -0.51 16.60
C ASN A 2 -15.09 -1.35 16.20
N GLY A 3 -14.56 -1.18 14.99
CA GLY A 3 -13.39 -1.91 14.52
C GLY A 3 -12.13 -1.56 15.30
N ASN A 4 -11.19 -2.49 15.37
CA ASN A 4 -9.89 -2.29 16.02
C ASN A 4 -8.70 -2.66 15.12
N ILE A 5 -8.94 -2.98 13.85
CA ILE A 5 -7.91 -3.33 12.87
C ILE A 5 -7.74 -2.19 11.88
N ILE A 6 -6.51 -1.75 11.65
CA ILE A 6 -6.15 -0.91 10.50
C ILE A 6 -5.49 -1.79 9.47
N ILE A 7 -6.03 -1.78 8.26
CA ILE A 7 -5.41 -2.46 7.11
C ILE A 7 -4.55 -1.45 6.35
N CYS A 8 -3.31 -1.82 6.04
CA CYS A 8 -2.39 -1.00 5.27
C CYS A 8 -1.81 -1.78 4.09
N ASP A 9 -1.88 -1.23 2.87
CA ASP A 9 -1.09 -1.74 1.75
C ASP A 9 0.40 -1.40 1.93
N ILE A 10 1.28 -2.04 1.17
CA ILE A 10 2.72 -1.76 1.17
C ILE A 10 3.10 -0.85 0.01
N ASP A 11 2.78 -1.26 -1.21
CA ASP A 11 3.34 -0.67 -2.42
C ASP A 11 2.54 0.60 -2.73
N GLY A 12 3.19 1.77 -2.71
CA GLY A 12 2.53 3.08 -2.83
C GLY A 12 2.18 3.73 -1.49
N CYS A 13 1.93 2.93 -0.44
CA CYS A 13 1.62 3.42 0.91
C CYS A 13 2.85 3.46 1.84
N LEU A 14 3.59 2.35 1.98
CA LEU A 14 4.79 2.29 2.83
C LEU A 14 6.06 2.62 2.07
N ASN A 15 6.04 2.49 0.75
CA ASN A 15 7.14 2.85 -0.15
C ASN A 15 6.63 3.70 -1.32
N PHE A 16 7.54 3.99 -2.25
CA PHE A 16 7.29 4.80 -3.44
C PHE A 16 7.11 3.93 -4.70
N TYR A 17 6.43 2.79 -4.62
CA TYR A 17 5.97 2.11 -5.83
C TYR A 17 4.89 2.96 -6.52
N PRO A 18 4.85 3.08 -7.87
CA PRO A 18 5.67 2.41 -8.87
C PRO A 18 7.07 2.99 -9.14
N ASP A 19 7.38 4.19 -8.65
CA ASP A 19 8.61 4.93 -8.95
C ASP A 19 9.88 4.13 -8.65
N THR A 20 9.87 3.37 -7.55
CA THR A 20 10.97 2.46 -7.19
C THR A 20 11.30 1.44 -8.27
N PHE A 21 10.28 0.91 -8.96
CA PHE A 21 10.48 -0.03 -10.07
C PHE A 21 10.95 0.70 -11.33
N LEU A 22 10.37 1.85 -11.67
CA LEU A 22 10.80 2.66 -12.82
C LEU A 22 12.27 3.07 -12.69
N ARG A 23 12.66 3.55 -11.51
CA ARG A 23 14.05 3.90 -11.20
C ARG A 23 14.99 2.70 -11.31
N TRP A 24 14.60 1.54 -10.79
CA TRP A 24 15.42 0.32 -10.93
C TRP A 24 15.59 -0.09 -12.40
N VAL A 25 14.52 0.00 -13.20
CA VAL A 25 14.60 -0.28 -14.65
C VAL A 25 15.53 0.71 -15.36
N GLY A 26 15.42 2.00 -15.06
CA GLY A 26 16.31 3.02 -15.61
C GLY A 26 17.78 2.78 -15.27
N LEU A 27 18.09 2.41 -14.02
CA LEU A 27 19.46 2.12 -13.60
C LEU A 27 20.00 0.80 -14.18
N ARG A 28 19.15 -0.21 -14.35
CA ARG A 28 19.56 -1.57 -14.74
C ARG A 28 19.66 -1.77 -16.25
N PHE A 29 18.75 -1.15 -17.00
CA PHE A 29 18.59 -1.37 -18.44
C PHE A 29 18.72 -0.09 -19.27
N ASP A 30 18.98 1.06 -18.64
CA ASP A 30 18.99 2.39 -19.27
C ASP A 30 17.65 2.74 -19.98
N ILE A 31 16.54 2.26 -19.40
CA ILE A 31 15.19 2.51 -19.92
C ILE A 31 14.48 3.47 -18.98
N HIS A 32 14.34 4.72 -19.39
CA HIS A 32 13.69 5.78 -18.62
C HIS A 32 12.29 6.06 -19.16
N LYS A 33 11.27 5.79 -18.35
CA LYS A 33 9.86 6.00 -18.70
C LYS A 33 9.14 6.70 -17.56
N LYS A 34 8.18 7.56 -17.91
CA LYS A 34 7.45 8.40 -16.95
C LYS A 34 6.49 7.62 -16.05
N ASP A 35 5.98 6.49 -16.54
CA ASP A 35 4.99 5.67 -15.85
C ASP A 35 5.08 4.20 -16.30
N ILE A 36 4.33 3.33 -15.61
CA ILE A 36 4.32 1.89 -15.87
C ILE A 36 3.73 1.55 -17.25
N ASP A 37 2.76 2.33 -17.73
CA ASP A 37 2.06 2.01 -18.98
C ASP A 37 2.93 2.35 -20.18
N SER A 38 3.59 3.51 -20.20
CA SER A 38 4.62 3.85 -21.19
C SER A 38 5.80 2.88 -21.18
N LEU A 39 6.14 2.27 -20.04
CA LEU A 39 7.13 1.20 -19.96
C LEU A 39 6.63 -0.11 -20.60
N LYS A 40 5.38 -0.50 -20.34
CA LYS A 40 4.78 -1.70 -20.96
C LYS A 40 4.67 -1.54 -22.48
N ASP A 41 4.25 -0.38 -22.95
CA ASP A 41 4.09 -0.09 -24.38
C ASP A 41 5.44 -0.18 -25.10
N PHE A 42 6.51 0.33 -24.48
CA PHE A 42 7.85 0.26 -25.04
C PHE A 42 8.42 -1.17 -25.07
N LEU A 43 8.30 -1.92 -23.97
CA LEU A 43 8.87 -3.26 -23.84
C LEU A 43 8.05 -4.35 -24.55
N GLY A 44 6.75 -4.12 -24.70
CA GLY A 44 5.79 -5.18 -24.97
C GLY A 44 5.59 -6.12 -23.77
N LYS A 45 4.53 -6.92 -23.85
CA LYS A 45 4.04 -7.77 -22.75
C LYS A 45 5.06 -8.79 -22.26
N THR A 46 5.77 -9.44 -23.16
CA THR A 46 6.71 -10.53 -22.83
C THR A 46 7.92 -9.99 -22.09
N GLU A 47 8.54 -8.93 -22.60
CA GLU A 47 9.76 -8.37 -22.01
C GLU A 47 9.46 -7.66 -20.68
N TYR A 48 8.34 -6.93 -20.61
CA TYR A 48 7.87 -6.37 -19.34
C TYR A 48 7.71 -7.44 -18.26
N LYS A 49 7.15 -8.62 -18.60
CA LYS A 49 6.99 -9.71 -17.62
C LYS A 49 8.33 -10.25 -17.13
N LYS A 50 9.33 -10.40 -18.01
CA LYS A 50 10.68 -10.86 -17.63
C LYS A 50 11.36 -9.85 -16.70
N ILE A 51 11.41 -8.58 -17.10
CA ILE A 51 11.99 -7.50 -16.28
C ILE A 51 11.26 -7.37 -14.94
N LYS A 52 9.92 -7.50 -14.95
CA LYS A 52 9.14 -7.46 -13.71
C LYS A 52 9.42 -8.66 -12.80
N PHE A 53 9.68 -9.83 -13.38
CA PHE A 53 10.08 -11.02 -12.63
C PHE A 53 11.46 -10.83 -12.02
N GLU A 54 12.44 -10.35 -12.77
CA GLU A 54 13.78 -10.03 -12.25
C GLU A 54 13.71 -9.03 -11.10
N TYR A 55 12.95 -7.94 -11.24
CA TYR A 55 12.73 -6.97 -10.14
C TYR A 55 12.17 -7.62 -8.86
N ARG A 56 11.38 -8.69 -9.00
CA ARG A 56 10.79 -9.41 -7.86
C ARG A 56 11.81 -10.33 -7.18
N THR A 57 12.77 -10.86 -7.93
CA THR A 57 13.67 -11.91 -7.45
C THR A 57 15.10 -11.45 -7.19
N CYS A 58 15.50 -10.27 -7.66
CA CYS A 58 16.88 -9.78 -7.56
C CYS A 58 17.28 -9.19 -6.18
N GLY A 59 16.42 -9.27 -5.17
CA GLY A 59 16.73 -8.78 -3.81
C GLY A 59 16.55 -7.27 -3.59
N ILE A 60 16.29 -6.47 -4.64
CA ILE A 60 16.15 -5.01 -4.53
C ILE A 60 15.04 -4.59 -3.55
N LYS A 61 14.03 -5.43 -3.36
CA LYS A 61 12.91 -5.19 -2.42
C LYS A 61 13.36 -5.03 -0.97
N ARG A 62 14.53 -5.57 -0.59
CA ARG A 62 15.14 -5.40 0.74
C ARG A 62 15.59 -3.97 1.03
N ASN A 63 15.84 -3.18 -0.01
CA ASN A 63 16.48 -1.87 0.06
C ASN A 63 15.56 -0.73 -0.42
N LEU A 64 14.25 -0.97 -0.53
CA LEU A 64 13.33 0.08 -0.96
C LEU A 64 13.30 1.20 0.07
N GLU A 65 13.24 2.43 -0.41
CA GLU A 65 13.03 3.59 0.44
C GLU A 65 11.64 3.53 1.08
N THR A 66 11.58 3.75 2.39
CA THR A 66 10.33 3.88 3.14
C THR A 66 9.83 5.31 3.16
N ARG A 67 8.51 5.52 3.13
CA ARG A 67 7.94 6.85 3.37
C ARG A 67 8.22 7.31 4.81
N LYS A 68 8.51 8.59 4.97
CA LYS A 68 8.74 9.21 6.28
C LYS A 68 7.45 9.16 7.14
N GLY A 69 7.61 9.01 8.46
CA GLY A 69 6.50 9.06 9.43
C GLY A 69 5.77 7.74 9.70
N ILE A 70 6.02 6.67 8.92
CA ILE A 70 5.36 5.36 9.09
C ILE A 70 5.51 4.85 10.52
N THR A 71 6.74 4.76 11.03
CA THR A 71 7.02 4.13 12.31
C THR A 71 6.36 4.89 13.47
N ASP A 72 6.33 6.21 13.41
CA ASP A 72 5.69 7.03 14.44
C ASP A 72 4.16 6.91 14.38
N MET A 73 3.58 6.92 13.18
CA MET A 73 2.15 6.69 13.01
C MET A 73 1.74 5.30 13.52
N PHE A 74 2.51 4.28 13.19
CA PHE A 74 2.24 2.91 13.63
C PHE A 74 2.34 2.78 15.15
N ARG A 75 3.28 3.46 15.80
CA ARG A 75 3.33 3.54 17.27
C ARG A 75 2.09 4.21 17.86
N ILE A 76 1.62 5.31 17.26
CA ILE A 76 0.39 6.00 17.69
C ILE A 76 -0.81 5.05 17.59
N ILE A 77 -0.95 4.34 16.47
CA ILE A 77 -2.00 3.34 16.26
C ILE A 77 -1.94 2.28 17.36
N LYS A 78 -0.77 1.70 17.62
CA LYS A 78 -0.59 0.68 18.67
C LYS A 78 -0.92 1.21 20.06
N LYS A 79 -0.51 2.44 20.40
CA LYS A 79 -0.85 3.10 21.67
C LYS A 79 -2.35 3.32 21.84
N SER A 80 -3.09 3.49 20.74
CA SER A 80 -4.56 3.58 20.77
C SER A 80 -5.28 2.23 20.93
N GLY A 81 -4.55 1.14 21.20
CA GLY A 81 -5.11 -0.20 21.38
C GLY A 81 -5.50 -0.91 20.08
N LYS A 82 -5.21 -0.32 18.93
CA LYS A 82 -5.55 -0.88 17.61
C LYS A 82 -4.46 -1.83 17.10
N LYS A 83 -4.85 -2.73 16.20
CA LYS A 83 -3.99 -3.70 15.50
C LYS A 83 -3.68 -3.21 14.09
N ILE A 84 -2.45 -3.46 13.63
CA ILE A 84 -1.99 -3.09 12.29
C ILE A 84 -1.83 -4.37 11.47
N TRP A 85 -2.65 -4.52 10.44
CA TRP A 85 -2.55 -5.62 9.50
C TRP A 85 -2.03 -5.08 8.17
N ILE A 86 -0.87 -5.57 7.73
CA ILE A 86 -0.37 -5.28 6.40
C ILE A 86 -1.02 -6.27 5.44
N LEU A 87 -1.73 -5.76 4.43
CA LEU A 87 -2.39 -6.56 3.40
C LEU A 87 -1.86 -6.13 2.04
N THR A 88 -1.09 -7.00 1.39
CA THR A 88 -0.40 -6.66 0.13
C THR A 88 -0.76 -7.60 -1.01
N THR A 89 -0.66 -7.08 -2.24
CA THR A 89 -0.77 -7.87 -3.47
C THR A 89 0.56 -8.40 -4.01
N ARG A 90 1.64 -8.26 -3.24
CA ARG A 90 2.92 -8.90 -3.58
C ARG A 90 2.74 -10.42 -3.70
N PRO A 91 3.45 -11.07 -4.63
CA PRO A 91 3.51 -12.53 -4.69
C PRO A 91 4.07 -13.15 -3.41
N THR A 92 3.61 -14.36 -3.08
CA THR A 92 4.01 -15.12 -1.88
C THR A 92 5.20 -16.04 -2.07
N PHE A 93 5.68 -16.23 -3.30
CA PHE A 93 6.81 -17.12 -3.58
C PHE A 93 8.14 -16.49 -3.10
N GLU A 94 9.11 -17.33 -2.76
CA GLU A 94 10.45 -16.87 -2.43
C GLU A 94 11.24 -16.44 -3.68
N PRO A 95 12.04 -15.36 -3.60
CA PRO A 95 12.45 -14.63 -2.39
C PRO A 95 11.51 -13.47 -2.00
N VAL A 96 10.41 -13.23 -2.72
CA VAL A 96 9.59 -12.01 -2.58
C VAL A 96 9.03 -11.86 -1.16
N LYS A 97 8.57 -12.96 -0.57
CA LYS A 97 8.05 -12.98 0.79
C LYS A 97 9.16 -12.67 1.79
N GLY A 98 10.27 -13.42 1.77
CA GLY A 98 11.42 -13.19 2.65
C GLY A 98 12.00 -11.78 2.53
N ASP A 99 12.09 -11.23 1.32
CA ASP A 99 12.56 -9.87 1.07
C ASP A 99 11.61 -8.82 1.67
N THR A 100 10.30 -9.08 1.62
CA THR A 100 9.28 -8.19 2.21
C THR A 100 9.38 -8.20 3.74
N GLU A 101 9.48 -9.38 4.35
CA GLU A 101 9.64 -9.53 5.80
C GLU A 101 10.95 -8.90 6.28
N TYR A 102 12.05 -9.14 5.55
CA TYR A 102 13.34 -8.50 5.82
C TYR A 102 13.25 -6.98 5.76
N TRP A 103 12.63 -6.43 4.70
CA TRP A 103 12.48 -4.99 4.52
C TRP A 103 11.66 -4.35 5.65
N LEU A 104 10.54 -4.95 6.04
CA LEU A 104 9.71 -4.46 7.15
C LEU A 104 10.50 -4.45 8.46
N LYS A 105 11.22 -5.54 8.75
CA LYS A 105 12.05 -5.68 9.96
C LYS A 105 13.18 -4.65 9.99
N ASN A 106 13.93 -4.50 8.89
CA ASN A 106 15.08 -3.60 8.82
C ASN A 106 14.67 -2.12 8.98
N ASN A 107 13.48 -1.76 8.48
CA ASN A 107 12.92 -0.42 8.64
C ASN A 107 12.14 -0.24 9.95
N LYS A 108 12.17 -1.21 10.86
CA LYS A 108 11.49 -1.17 12.17
C LYS A 108 9.99 -0.88 12.04
N ILE A 109 9.36 -1.35 10.97
CA ILE A 109 7.92 -1.20 10.74
C ILE A 109 7.21 -2.26 11.58
N ILE A 110 6.44 -1.80 12.57
CA ILE A 110 5.73 -2.68 13.49
C ILE A 110 4.36 -3.07 12.93
N TYR A 111 3.99 -4.34 13.01
CA TYR A 111 2.69 -4.82 12.56
C TYR A 111 2.29 -6.07 13.34
N ASP A 112 0.99 -6.35 13.38
CA ASP A 112 0.43 -7.53 14.05
C ASP A 112 0.26 -8.71 13.08
N LYS A 113 -0.02 -8.44 11.80
CA LYS A 113 -0.12 -9.47 10.75
C LYS A 113 0.43 -8.97 9.41
N LEU A 114 1.08 -9.86 8.67
CA LEU A 114 1.44 -9.66 7.28
C LEU A 114 0.67 -10.67 6.43
N ILE A 115 -0.18 -10.17 5.54
CA ILE A 115 -1.11 -10.96 4.74
C ILE A 115 -0.84 -10.68 3.27
N PHE A 116 -0.61 -11.75 2.52
CA PHE A 116 -0.46 -11.70 1.08
C PHE A 116 -1.73 -12.23 0.43
N LYS A 117 -2.27 -11.49 -0.53
CA LYS A 117 -3.45 -11.88 -1.30
C LYS A 117 -3.25 -11.53 -2.76
N LYS A 118 -3.78 -12.37 -3.66
CA LYS A 118 -3.86 -11.95 -5.07
C LYS A 118 -4.81 -10.76 -5.19
N LYS A 119 -4.70 -9.99 -6.27
CA LYS A 119 -5.50 -8.78 -6.48
C LYS A 119 -7.00 -9.07 -6.38
N GLU A 120 -7.42 -10.18 -6.97
CA GLU A 120 -8.80 -10.69 -6.98
C GLU A 120 -9.28 -11.18 -5.61
N GLU A 121 -8.37 -11.55 -4.69
CA GLU A 121 -8.72 -12.07 -3.35
C GLU A 121 -8.72 -10.97 -2.27
N LYS A 122 -8.06 -9.84 -2.53
CA LYS A 122 -7.88 -8.75 -1.54
C LYS A 122 -9.22 -8.22 -1.05
N LYS A 123 -10.17 -7.98 -1.95
CA LYS A 123 -11.52 -7.48 -1.63
C LYS A 123 -12.29 -8.43 -0.73
N ASN A 124 -12.35 -9.72 -1.10
CA ASN A 124 -13.02 -10.75 -0.31
C ASN A 124 -12.40 -10.90 1.09
N TYR A 125 -11.09 -10.69 1.21
CA TYR A 125 -10.44 -10.68 2.52
C TYR A 125 -10.89 -9.48 3.36
N ILE A 126 -10.91 -8.26 2.79
CA ILE A 126 -11.39 -7.07 3.50
C ILE A 126 -12.85 -7.25 3.94
N GLU A 127 -13.71 -7.70 3.04
CA GLU A 127 -15.13 -7.91 3.30
C GLU A 127 -15.38 -8.88 4.47
N ARG A 128 -14.64 -10.00 4.52
CA ARG A 128 -14.72 -10.99 5.61
C ARG A 128 -14.44 -10.39 6.99
N TRP A 129 -13.63 -9.34 7.05
CA TRP A 129 -13.20 -8.70 8.30
C TRP A 129 -13.83 -7.33 8.52
N LYS A 130 -14.76 -6.87 7.67
CA LYS A 130 -15.28 -5.50 7.65
C LYS A 130 -15.69 -4.96 9.03
N GLU A 131 -16.42 -5.75 9.81
CA GLU A 131 -16.90 -5.36 11.15
C GLU A 131 -15.78 -5.11 12.17
N LYS A 132 -14.58 -5.64 11.93
CA LYS A 132 -13.41 -5.47 12.79
C LYS A 132 -12.44 -4.42 12.24
N ILE A 133 -12.64 -3.94 11.02
CA ILE A 133 -11.77 -2.94 10.40
C ILE A 133 -12.22 -1.56 10.87
N TYR A 134 -11.28 -0.83 11.45
CA TYR A 134 -11.45 0.57 11.84
C TYR A 134 -11.29 1.49 10.63
N CYS A 135 -10.21 1.30 9.85
CA CYS A 135 -9.99 2.00 8.60
C CYS A 135 -8.97 1.27 7.71
N ILE A 136 -8.83 1.73 6.47
CA ILE A 136 -7.89 1.21 5.47
C ILE A 136 -6.96 2.32 4.99
N VAL A 137 -5.70 1.99 4.72
CA VAL A 137 -4.74 2.83 4.00
C VAL A 137 -4.37 2.12 2.69
N ASP A 138 -4.70 2.73 1.56
CA ASP A 138 -4.49 2.16 0.22
C ASP A 138 -4.19 3.29 -0.79
N ASP A 139 -3.43 3.03 -1.84
CA ASP A 139 -3.12 3.99 -2.92
C ASP A 139 -3.99 3.74 -4.18
N ASP A 140 -4.65 2.58 -4.26
CA ASP A 140 -5.55 2.22 -5.34
C ASP A 140 -6.95 2.81 -5.09
N ILE A 141 -7.35 3.75 -5.95
CA ILE A 141 -8.64 4.44 -5.87
C ILE A 141 -9.83 3.48 -5.96
N ASN A 142 -9.73 2.38 -6.72
CA ASN A 142 -10.83 1.43 -6.86
C ASN A 142 -11.01 0.60 -5.59
N ASN A 143 -9.91 0.28 -4.90
CA ASN A 143 -9.98 -0.37 -3.59
C ASN A 143 -10.57 0.59 -2.54
N ALA A 144 -10.18 1.86 -2.58
CA ALA A 144 -10.70 2.89 -1.69
C ALA A 144 -12.21 3.10 -1.88
N ILE A 145 -12.67 3.32 -3.12
CA ILE A 145 -14.09 3.47 -3.46
C ILE A 145 -14.89 2.24 -3.03
N TYR A 146 -14.44 1.04 -3.39
CA TYR A 146 -15.12 -0.18 -2.99
C TYR A 146 -15.26 -0.31 -1.47
N SER A 147 -14.18 -0.07 -0.73
CA SER A 147 -14.20 -0.19 0.74
C SER A 147 -15.09 0.86 1.39
N ALA A 148 -15.06 2.10 0.90
CA ALA A 148 -15.82 3.21 1.45
C ALA A 148 -17.31 3.11 1.10
N GLU A 149 -17.65 2.86 -0.17
CA GLU A 149 -19.03 2.91 -0.63
C GLU A 149 -19.79 1.61 -0.41
N GLN A 150 -19.13 0.47 -0.63
CA GLN A 150 -19.78 -0.85 -0.55
C GLN A 150 -19.69 -1.43 0.86
N LEU A 151 -18.55 -1.25 1.53
CA LEU A 151 -18.32 -1.82 2.86
C LEU A 151 -18.52 -0.81 4.00
N LYS A 152 -18.69 0.49 3.68
CA LYS A 152 -18.81 1.58 4.67
C LYS A 152 -17.62 1.68 5.62
N ILE A 153 -16.43 1.37 5.12
CA ILE A 153 -15.18 1.43 5.87
C ILE A 153 -14.44 2.73 5.49
N PRO A 154 -14.02 3.56 6.45
CA PRO A 154 -13.20 4.73 6.17
C PRO A 154 -11.87 4.38 5.52
N VAL A 155 -11.43 5.19 4.56
CA VAL A 155 -10.18 4.97 3.83
C VAL A 155 -9.33 6.23 3.80
N PHE A 156 -8.05 6.08 4.12
CA PHE A 156 -7.01 7.03 3.73
C PHE A 156 -6.48 6.64 2.36
N LEU A 157 -6.79 7.44 1.35
CA LEU A 157 -6.30 7.24 -0.02
C LEU A 157 -4.96 7.96 -0.20
N PHE A 158 -3.88 7.19 -0.34
CA PHE A 158 -2.53 7.74 -0.45
C PHE A 158 -2.21 8.18 -1.89
N GLY A 159 -1.70 9.40 -2.06
CA GLY A 159 -1.16 9.91 -3.33
C GLY A 159 -1.77 11.23 -3.79
N ASP A 160 -1.28 11.73 -4.93
CA ASP A 160 -1.65 13.04 -5.50
C ASP A 160 -2.96 13.01 -6.32
N LYS A 161 -3.78 11.97 -6.18
CA LYS A 161 -5.05 11.79 -6.93
C LYS A 161 -6.17 12.74 -6.48
N GLN A 162 -5.82 13.94 -6.01
CA GLN A 162 -6.74 14.98 -5.54
C GLN A 162 -7.58 15.61 -6.65
N ASP A 163 -7.46 15.17 -7.91
CA ASP A 163 -8.23 15.73 -9.01
C ASP A 163 -9.73 15.34 -8.94
N LYS A 164 -10.47 16.24 -8.28
CA LYS A 164 -11.71 16.89 -8.76
C LYS A 164 -13.01 16.09 -8.88
N GLN A 165 -13.25 15.10 -8.04
CA GLN A 165 -14.63 14.68 -7.71
C GLN A 165 -14.74 14.37 -6.23
N LYS A 166 -15.89 14.69 -5.62
CA LYS A 166 -16.24 14.27 -4.26
C LYS A 166 -16.42 12.74 -4.28
N ILE A 167 -15.33 12.00 -4.06
CA ILE A 167 -15.31 10.53 -4.23
C ILE A 167 -16.28 9.88 -3.23
N SER A 168 -16.08 10.13 -1.94
CA SER A 168 -16.96 9.68 -0.86
C SER A 168 -16.65 10.47 0.40
N SER A 169 -17.63 10.67 1.29
CA SER A 169 -17.37 11.29 2.61
C SER A 169 -16.50 10.42 3.52
N LEU A 170 -16.40 9.12 3.22
CA LEU A 170 -15.59 8.16 3.98
C LEU A 170 -14.16 8.04 3.45
N ILE A 171 -13.76 8.83 2.45
CA ILE A 171 -12.40 8.83 1.89
C ILE A 171 -11.69 10.14 2.24
N ILE A 172 -10.55 10.04 2.91
CA ILE A 172 -9.63 11.15 3.16
C ILE A 172 -8.41 10.95 2.27
N CYS A 173 -8.19 11.86 1.31
CA CYS A 173 -6.99 11.85 0.48
C CYS A 173 -5.80 12.40 1.27
N VAL A 174 -4.69 11.68 1.26
CA VAL A 174 -3.46 12.02 1.99
C VAL A 174 -2.25 11.91 1.08
N LYS A 175 -1.26 12.80 1.25
CA LYS A 175 0.01 12.79 0.54
C LYS A 175 1.15 12.26 1.40
N SER A 176 0.95 12.25 2.72
CA SER A 176 1.95 11.84 3.68
C SER A 176 1.36 11.09 4.89
N TRP A 177 2.22 10.39 5.63
CA TRP A 177 1.86 9.79 6.91
C TRP A 177 1.61 10.84 8.00
N GLN A 178 2.10 12.06 7.81
CA GLN A 178 1.80 13.18 8.69
C GLN A 178 0.33 13.61 8.51
N ASP A 179 -0.18 13.67 7.27
CA ASP A 179 -1.58 13.98 7.00
C ASP A 179 -2.52 12.94 7.63
N ILE A 180 -2.14 11.66 7.58
CA ILE A 180 -2.86 10.59 8.28
C ILE A 180 -2.87 10.85 9.77
N LYS A 181 -1.71 11.15 10.36
CA LYS A 181 -1.59 11.43 11.80
C LYS A 181 -2.48 12.59 12.22
N ASP A 182 -2.54 13.67 11.44
CA ASP A 182 -3.34 14.86 11.73
C ASP A 182 -4.84 14.59 11.56
N SER A 183 -5.20 13.70 10.63
CA SER A 183 -6.59 13.34 10.34
C SER A 183 -7.12 12.20 11.22
N PHE A 184 -6.23 11.38 11.80
CA PHE A 184 -6.57 10.17 12.54
C PHE A 184 -7.59 10.37 13.67
N PRO A 185 -7.49 11.43 14.50
CA PRO A 185 -8.48 11.68 15.56
C PRO A 185 -9.89 12.00 15.02
N ASN A 186 -9.99 12.44 13.76
CA ASN A 186 -11.25 12.84 13.16
C ASN A 186 -11.95 11.72 12.38
N ILE A 187 -11.34 10.54 12.25
CA ILE A 187 -11.96 9.41 11.53
C ILE A 187 -13.31 9.03 12.13
N GLU A 188 -13.49 9.16 13.44
CA GLU A 188 -14.73 8.79 14.13
C GLU A 188 -15.89 9.74 13.84
N LYS A 189 -15.60 10.88 13.20
CA LYS A 189 -16.58 11.88 12.78
C LYS A 189 -17.06 11.70 11.33
N LEU A 190 -16.48 10.75 10.60
CA LEU A 190 -16.89 10.38 9.23
C LEU A 190 -18.06 9.39 9.26
#